data_AF-A0AAD5VTH6-F1
#
_entry.id   AF-A0AAD5VTH6-F1
#
_cell.length_a   1.000
_cell.length_b   1.000
_cell.length_c   1.000
_cell.angle_alpha   90.00
_cell.angle_beta   90.00
_cell.angle_gamma   90.00
#
_symmetry.space_group_name_H-M   'P 1'
#
loop_
_entity.id
_entity.type
_entity.pdbx_description
1 polymer ?
#
loop_
_entity_poly.entity_id
_entity_poly.type
_entity_poly.pdbx_seq_one_letter_code
_entity_poly.pdbx_strand_id
1 'polypeptide(L)'
;MTPGPNSITNEFTKIWSEFVPFPQRQVFQRGAYYSSEVIPDRVAVISLNSMYFYDSNKAVNGCPYLDREDAGNLQLDWLEVQLKMYRDRNMQVYLSGGVINRNDRLKMIILTGDAGHVPPSPGMYFPECYVRYAELSLRFQDTILGHLYGHMNLDFFLFMEEIDLDIIPDEEAKARVNAHESLYETLLAEFAHLPKASEEKKLDGLAVVNVAPSVVPNPGGACEAGGKEAGPWTPERTQGGQEQALQGGAVQEFVEMPPG
;
A
#
# COMPACT_ATOMS: atom_id res chain seq x y z
N MET A 1 2.43 7.50 14.08
CA MET A 1 2.61 6.36 15.00
C MET A 1 3.97 6.50 15.67
N THR A 2 4.06 6.34 17.00
CA THR A 2 5.33 6.38 17.72
C THR A 2 6.14 5.10 17.46
N PRO A 3 7.48 5.13 17.53
CA PRO A 3 8.33 3.94 17.48
C PRO A 3 7.86 2.87 18.47
N GLY A 4 7.91 1.60 18.06
CA GLY A 4 7.66 0.47 18.95
C GLY A 4 8.94 0.01 19.66
N PRO A 5 8.83 -0.90 20.65
CA PRO A 5 7.60 -1.50 21.14
C PRO A 5 6.79 -0.52 22.01
N ASN A 6 5.47 -0.47 21.83
CA ASN A 6 4.55 0.36 22.60
C ASN A 6 3.20 -0.35 22.80
N SER A 7 2.25 0.28 23.52
CA SER A 7 0.94 -0.33 23.79
C SER A 7 0.20 -0.73 22.52
N ILE A 8 0.29 0.09 21.46
CA ILE A 8 -0.36 -0.17 20.17
C ILE A 8 0.27 -1.38 19.49
N THR A 9 1.60 -1.39 19.30
CA THR A 9 2.26 -2.53 18.63
C THR A 9 2.10 -3.84 19.40
N ASN A 10 2.04 -3.77 20.73
CA ASN A 10 1.76 -4.92 21.58
C ASN A 10 0.35 -5.47 21.37
N GLU A 11 -0.67 -4.62 21.29
CA GLU A 11 -2.04 -5.07 21.02
C GLU A 11 -2.18 -5.63 19.61
N PHE A 12 -1.64 -4.96 18.58
CA PHE A 12 -1.64 -5.48 17.21
C PHE A 12 -0.95 -6.84 17.12
N THR A 13 0.16 -7.04 17.84
CA THR A 13 0.86 -8.34 17.88
C THR A 13 -0.02 -9.46 18.42
N LYS A 14 -0.91 -9.17 19.39
CA LYS A 14 -1.87 -10.15 19.91
C LYS A 14 -2.96 -10.44 18.89
N ILE A 15 -3.61 -9.39 18.37
CA ILE A 15 -4.74 -9.51 17.43
C ILE A 15 -4.29 -10.23 16.15
N TRP A 16 -3.09 -9.92 15.64
CA TRP A 16 -2.60 -10.44 14.36
C TRP A 16 -1.68 -11.65 14.50
N SER A 17 -1.62 -12.25 15.69
CA SER A 17 -0.72 -13.39 15.97
C SER A 17 -0.96 -14.61 15.06
N GLU A 18 -2.17 -14.75 14.50
CA GLU A 18 -2.51 -15.80 13.54
C GLU A 18 -2.02 -15.51 12.11
N PHE A 19 -1.90 -14.23 11.74
CA PHE A 19 -1.45 -13.81 10.41
C PHE A 19 0.07 -13.61 10.33
N VAL A 20 0.69 -13.19 11.43
CA VAL A 20 2.13 -12.94 11.52
C VAL A 20 2.86 -14.25 11.90
N PRO A 21 3.74 -14.77 11.04
CA PRO A 21 4.49 -16.00 11.32
C PRO A 21 5.25 -15.90 12.63
N PHE A 22 5.34 -17.00 13.38
CA PHE A 22 6.03 -17.04 14.68
C PHE A 22 7.43 -16.41 14.67
N PRO A 23 8.31 -16.69 13.67
CA PRO A 23 9.64 -16.07 13.60
C PRO A 23 9.63 -14.53 13.45
N GLN A 24 8.52 -13.96 12.99
CA GLN A 24 8.38 -12.54 12.67
C GLN A 24 7.69 -11.74 13.77
N ARG A 25 7.11 -12.41 14.79
CA ARG A 25 6.34 -11.73 15.84
C ARG A 25 7.15 -10.69 16.62
N GLN A 26 8.44 -10.94 16.86
CA GLN A 26 9.31 -9.99 17.56
C GLN A 26 9.61 -8.75 16.71
N VAL A 27 9.79 -8.93 15.40
CA VAL A 27 9.96 -7.82 14.45
C VAL A 27 8.66 -7.00 14.39
N PHE A 28 7.52 -7.68 14.25
CA PHE A 28 6.21 -7.05 14.22
C PHE A 28 5.90 -6.29 15.51
N GLN A 29 6.25 -6.82 16.68
CA GLN A 29 6.05 -6.13 17.95
C GLN A 29 6.87 -4.84 18.07
N ARG A 30 8.08 -4.82 17.49
CA ARG A 30 8.96 -3.64 17.53
C ARG A 30 8.59 -2.60 16.47
N GLY A 31 8.18 -3.04 15.29
CA GLY A 31 8.07 -2.17 14.12
C GLY A 31 6.69 -2.10 13.46
N ALA A 32 5.80 -3.05 13.76
CA ALA A 32 4.56 -3.31 13.03
C ALA A 32 4.77 -3.60 11.53
N TYR A 33 5.91 -4.17 11.17
CA TYR A 33 6.23 -4.70 9.83
C TYR A 33 6.71 -6.15 9.95
N TYR A 34 6.53 -6.94 8.90
CA TYR A 34 6.91 -8.35 8.88
C TYR A 34 7.02 -8.91 7.45
N SER A 35 7.69 -10.05 7.29
CA SER A 35 7.76 -10.78 6.02
C SER A 35 7.12 -12.16 6.11
N SER A 36 6.54 -12.67 5.02
CA SER A 36 5.88 -13.97 5.00
C SER A 36 5.89 -14.59 3.61
N GLU A 37 6.24 -15.86 3.51
CA GLU A 37 6.18 -16.62 2.25
C GLU A 37 4.75 -17.03 1.93
N VAL A 38 4.13 -16.40 0.94
CA VAL A 38 2.77 -16.77 0.51
C VAL A 38 2.77 -18.03 -0.35
N ILE A 39 3.82 -18.22 -1.14
CA ILE A 39 4.13 -19.46 -1.85
C ILE A 39 5.54 -19.87 -1.42
N PRO A 40 5.70 -20.97 -0.65
CA PRO A 40 7.00 -21.41 -0.16
C PRO A 40 8.05 -21.48 -1.28
N ASP A 41 9.25 -20.95 -1.02
CA ASP A 41 10.40 -20.95 -1.95
C ASP A 41 10.12 -20.35 -3.35
N ARG A 42 9.06 -19.53 -3.47
CA ARG A 42 8.68 -18.88 -4.73
C ARG A 42 8.31 -17.42 -4.54
N VAL A 43 7.31 -17.13 -3.71
CA VAL A 43 6.77 -15.79 -3.54
C VAL A 43 6.63 -15.46 -2.06
N ALA A 44 7.23 -14.35 -1.67
CA ALA A 44 7.05 -13.75 -0.35
C ALA A 44 6.37 -12.40 -0.45
N VAL A 45 5.82 -11.95 0.67
CA VAL A 45 5.31 -10.59 0.83
C VAL A 45 5.95 -9.97 2.05
N ILE A 46 6.35 -8.72 1.90
CA ILE A 46 6.86 -7.88 2.98
C ILE A 46 5.82 -6.80 3.23
N SER A 47 5.25 -6.82 4.44
CA SER A 47 4.32 -5.80 4.91
C SER A 47 5.10 -4.72 5.66
N LEU A 48 5.03 -3.49 5.15
CA LEU A 48 5.74 -2.33 5.68
C LEU A 48 4.83 -1.45 6.54
N ASN A 49 5.39 -0.88 7.60
CA ASN A 49 4.76 0.20 8.35
C ASN A 49 5.14 1.56 7.71
N SER A 50 4.40 1.99 6.69
CA SER A 50 4.71 3.24 5.99
C SER A 50 4.47 4.50 6.84
N MET A 51 3.85 4.38 8.02
CA MET A 51 3.69 5.50 8.94
C MET A 51 5.03 6.02 9.49
N TYR A 52 6.10 5.21 9.47
CA TYR A 52 7.44 5.70 9.81
C TYR A 52 8.08 6.53 8.70
N PHE A 53 7.55 6.47 7.48
CA PHE A 53 8.01 7.28 6.35
C PHE A 53 7.13 8.51 6.12
N TYR A 54 5.90 8.51 6.64
CA TYR A 54 4.92 9.57 6.43
C TYR A 54 5.34 10.91 7.06
N ASP A 55 5.47 11.96 6.25
CA ASP A 55 6.02 13.28 6.61
C ASP A 55 5.22 14.00 7.72
N SER A 56 3.94 13.70 7.81
CA SER A 56 3.01 14.28 8.78
C SER A 56 3.07 13.55 10.12
N ASN A 57 3.76 12.40 10.22
CA ASN A 57 4.00 11.71 11.48
C ASN A 57 5.16 12.38 12.25
N LYS A 58 4.84 13.35 13.11
CA LYS A 58 5.84 14.07 13.93
C LYS A 58 6.42 13.27 15.10
N ALA A 59 6.08 11.98 15.21
CA ALA A 59 6.61 11.08 16.25
C ALA A 59 7.89 10.34 15.83
N VAL A 60 8.34 10.51 14.58
CA VAL A 60 9.57 9.96 14.01
C VAL A 60 10.37 11.07 13.33
N ASN A 61 11.66 10.84 13.09
CA ASN A 61 12.55 11.86 12.54
C ASN A 61 12.64 11.83 11.01
N GLY A 62 12.10 10.80 10.36
CA GLY A 62 12.02 10.75 8.91
C GLY A 62 13.30 10.24 8.24
N CYS A 63 13.86 9.16 8.75
CA CYS A 63 15.06 8.51 8.22
C CYS A 63 16.33 9.41 8.11
N PRO A 64 16.64 10.27 9.10
CA PRO A 64 17.84 11.09 9.09
C PRO A 64 19.11 10.26 8.86
N TYR A 65 19.97 10.62 7.89
CA TYR A 65 21.19 9.87 7.57
C TYR A 65 22.13 9.64 8.77
N LEU A 66 22.14 10.56 9.73
CA LEU A 66 23.02 10.52 10.89
C LEU A 66 22.48 9.69 12.05
N ASP A 67 21.18 9.36 12.06
CA ASP A 67 20.53 8.64 13.14
C ASP A 67 19.98 7.30 12.63
N ARG A 68 20.85 6.29 12.67
CA ARG A 68 20.53 4.91 12.26
C ARG A 68 19.48 4.23 13.13
N GLU A 69 19.23 4.77 14.33
CA GLU A 69 18.27 4.20 15.28
C GLU A 69 16.85 4.79 15.08
N ASP A 70 16.68 5.73 14.15
CA ASP A 70 15.35 6.19 13.74
C ASP A 70 14.51 5.00 13.23
N ALA A 71 13.22 5.00 13.59
CA ALA A 71 12.33 3.89 13.27
C ALA A 71 12.22 3.61 11.77
N GLY A 72 12.27 4.66 10.94
CA GLY A 72 12.29 4.52 9.49
C GLY A 72 13.59 3.89 8.99
N ASN A 73 14.74 4.30 9.52
CA ASN A 73 16.03 3.72 9.18
C ASN A 73 16.13 2.24 9.57
N LEU A 74 15.70 1.87 10.79
CA LEU A 74 15.66 0.47 11.24
C LEU A 74 14.77 -0.41 10.35
N GLN A 75 13.64 0.12 9.87
CA GLN A 75 12.75 -0.60 8.96
C GLN A 75 13.36 -0.76 7.56
N LEU A 76 14.01 0.27 7.02
CA LEU A 76 14.66 0.21 5.70
C LEU A 76 15.89 -0.71 5.70
N ASP A 77 16.69 -0.69 6.77
CA ASP A 77 17.81 -1.62 6.94
C ASP A 77 17.32 -3.07 7.04
N TRP A 78 16.24 -3.28 7.80
CA TRP A 78 15.58 -4.58 7.86
C TRP A 78 15.03 -5.04 6.50
N LEU A 79 14.39 -4.14 5.75
CA LEU A 79 13.85 -4.41 4.42
C LEU A 79 14.96 -4.84 3.45
N GLU A 80 16.09 -4.14 3.44
CA GLU A 80 17.24 -4.50 2.61
C GLU A 80 17.73 -5.92 2.92
N VAL A 81 17.81 -6.30 4.20
CA VAL A 81 18.19 -7.66 4.60
C VAL A 81 17.18 -8.68 4.10
N GLN A 82 15.87 -8.42 4.23
CA GLN A 82 14.85 -9.35 3.71
C GLN A 82 14.94 -9.51 2.19
N LEU A 83 15.09 -8.42 1.45
CA LEU A 83 15.21 -8.44 -0.01
C LEU A 83 16.44 -9.22 -0.45
N LYS A 84 17.60 -9.01 0.18
CA LYS A 84 18.82 -9.80 -0.08
C LYS A 84 18.58 -11.30 0.15
N MET A 85 17.98 -11.66 1.28
CA MET A 85 17.69 -13.06 1.61
C MET A 85 16.76 -13.73 0.60
N TYR A 86 15.75 -13.02 0.09
CA TYR A 86 14.85 -13.55 -0.94
C TYR A 86 15.51 -13.63 -2.31
N ARG A 87 16.29 -12.61 -2.69
CA ARG A 87 17.09 -12.61 -3.94
C ARG A 87 18.07 -13.78 -3.97
N ASP A 88 18.79 -14.03 -2.88
CA ASP A 88 19.75 -15.15 -2.76
C ASP A 88 19.06 -16.52 -2.93
N ARG A 89 17.77 -16.60 -2.58
CA ARG A 89 16.93 -17.79 -2.74
C ARG A 89 16.20 -17.84 -4.09
N ASN A 90 16.42 -16.88 -4.99
CA ASN A 90 15.70 -16.70 -6.24
C ASN A 90 14.17 -16.63 -6.05
N MET A 91 13.73 -15.98 -4.98
CA MET A 91 12.32 -15.74 -4.68
C MET A 91 11.90 -14.36 -5.14
N GLN A 92 10.62 -14.24 -5.47
CA GLN A 92 9.99 -12.99 -5.83
C GLN A 92 9.22 -12.40 -4.65
N VAL A 93 9.10 -11.08 -4.59
CA VAL A 93 8.54 -10.36 -3.45
C VAL A 93 7.50 -9.34 -3.88
N TYR A 94 6.35 -9.30 -3.21
CA TYR A 94 5.50 -8.12 -3.21
C TYR A 94 5.82 -7.25 -2.00
N LEU A 95 6.05 -5.97 -2.22
CA LEU A 95 6.08 -5.00 -1.13
C LEU A 95 4.65 -4.51 -0.91
N SER A 96 4.03 -4.99 0.16
CA SER A 96 2.73 -4.52 0.55
C SER A 96 2.85 -3.48 1.63
N GLY A 97 1.89 -2.57 1.59
CA GLY A 97 1.36 -2.09 2.82
C GLY A 97 0.72 -3.21 3.63
N GLY A 98 -0.35 -3.83 3.17
CA GLY A 98 -1.27 -4.71 3.92
C GLY A 98 -0.75 -6.01 4.53
N VAL A 99 -1.62 -6.68 5.30
CA VAL A 99 -1.48 -8.07 5.79
C VAL A 99 -1.87 -9.05 4.70
N ILE A 100 -1.15 -10.16 4.62
CA ILE A 100 -1.57 -11.32 3.82
C ILE A 100 -1.76 -12.55 4.69
N ASN A 101 -2.96 -13.13 4.60
CA ASN A 101 -3.35 -14.35 5.31
C ASN A 101 -2.93 -15.60 4.51
N ARG A 102 -2.37 -16.60 5.19
CA ARG A 102 -2.01 -17.92 4.62
C ARG A 102 -3.02 -19.04 4.87
N ASN A 103 -4.05 -18.84 5.69
CA ASN A 103 -4.81 -19.94 6.28
C ASN A 103 -5.86 -20.59 5.35
N ASP A 104 -6.11 -20.06 4.16
CA ASP A 104 -6.95 -20.74 3.17
C ASP A 104 -6.23 -20.89 1.82
N ARG A 105 -6.11 -22.15 1.38
CA ARG A 105 -5.64 -22.50 0.04
C ARG A 105 -6.43 -21.65 -0.98
N LEU A 106 -5.71 -20.85 -1.78
CA LEU A 106 -6.21 -20.00 -2.88
C LEU A 106 -6.76 -18.61 -2.55
N LYS A 107 -6.63 -18.09 -1.33
CA LYS A 107 -7.06 -16.71 -1.07
C LYS A 107 -5.88 -15.82 -0.65
N MET A 108 -5.19 -15.26 -1.65
CA MET A 108 -4.42 -14.03 -1.48
C MET A 108 -5.41 -12.91 -1.19
N ILE A 109 -5.86 -12.82 0.07
CA ILE A 109 -6.60 -11.66 0.53
C ILE A 109 -5.52 -10.69 1.02
N ILE A 110 -5.28 -9.67 0.20
CA ILE A 110 -4.59 -8.47 0.65
C ILE A 110 -5.60 -7.78 1.58
N LEU A 111 -5.49 -8.03 2.89
CA LEU A 111 -6.24 -7.27 3.88
C LEU A 111 -5.46 -5.95 4.06
N THR A 112 -5.88 -4.91 3.34
CA THR A 112 -5.39 -3.54 3.49
C THR A 112 -5.90 -2.86 4.77
N GLY A 113 -6.12 -3.62 5.84
CA GLY A 113 -6.33 -3.07 7.17
C GLY A 113 -4.97 -2.69 7.73
N ASP A 114 -4.72 -1.39 7.86
CA ASP A 114 -3.64 -0.74 8.62
C ASP A 114 -2.19 -0.80 8.10
N ALA A 115 -1.88 -1.62 7.10
CA ALA A 115 -0.48 -1.79 6.71
C ALA A 115 -0.19 -1.09 5.36
N GLY A 116 0.98 -0.43 5.27
CA GLY A 116 1.36 0.59 4.26
C GLY A 116 0.17 1.38 3.75
N HIS A 117 -0.35 2.17 4.67
CA HIS A 117 -1.42 3.11 4.41
C HIS A 117 -0.96 4.01 3.26
N VAL A 118 0.11 4.75 3.48
CA VAL A 118 0.54 5.85 2.62
C VAL A 118 1.44 5.36 1.48
N PRO A 119 1.12 5.66 0.20
CA PRO A 119 1.96 5.31 -0.93
C PRO A 119 3.26 6.14 -0.95
N PRO A 120 4.37 5.58 -1.44
CA PRO A 120 5.63 6.30 -1.58
C PRO A 120 5.46 7.42 -2.60
N SER A 121 5.55 8.66 -2.14
CA SER A 121 5.57 9.85 -3.01
C SER A 121 6.34 10.99 -2.33
N PRO A 122 6.99 11.89 -3.10
CA PRO A 122 7.82 12.96 -2.55
C PRO A 122 7.09 13.89 -1.56
N GLY A 123 5.77 14.09 -1.72
CA GLY A 123 4.98 14.97 -0.84
C GLY A 123 4.18 14.23 0.24
N MET A 124 4.33 12.92 0.36
CA MET A 124 3.77 12.15 1.48
C MET A 124 4.88 11.57 2.36
N TYR A 125 6.02 11.20 1.80
CA TYR A 125 7.13 10.64 2.58
C TYR A 125 8.13 11.74 2.95
N PHE A 126 8.83 11.58 4.07
CA PHE A 126 10.03 12.37 4.34
C PHE A 126 11.03 12.19 3.20
N PRO A 127 11.71 13.26 2.73
CA PRO A 127 12.60 13.17 1.56
C PRO A 127 13.69 12.10 1.69
N GLU A 128 14.35 12.02 2.86
CA GLU A 128 15.41 11.04 3.10
C GLU A 128 14.85 9.59 3.14
N CYS A 129 13.66 9.38 3.72
CA CYS A 129 12.99 8.08 3.66
C CYS A 129 12.62 7.71 2.22
N TYR A 130 12.09 8.66 1.44
CA TYR A 130 11.65 8.42 0.08
C TYR A 130 12.81 8.03 -0.83
N VAL A 131 13.92 8.77 -0.79
CA VAL A 131 15.13 8.46 -1.57
C VAL A 131 15.65 7.07 -1.25
N ARG A 132 15.75 6.71 0.05
CA ARG A 132 16.19 5.36 0.45
C ARG A 132 15.22 4.27 -0.02
N TYR A 133 13.92 4.54 0.02
CA TYR A 133 12.91 3.59 -0.44
C TYR A 133 12.95 3.39 -1.95
N ALA A 134 13.06 4.48 -2.72
CA ALA A 134 13.21 4.45 -4.18
C ALA A 134 14.49 3.68 -4.56
N GLU A 135 15.60 3.94 -3.88
CA GLU A 135 16.87 3.26 -4.09
C GLU A 135 16.75 1.74 -3.92
N LEU A 136 16.13 1.26 -2.83
CA LEU A 136 15.89 -0.17 -2.62
C LEU A 136 14.95 -0.74 -3.69
N SER A 137 13.92 0.01 -4.07
CA SER A 137 12.94 -0.43 -5.08
C SER A 137 13.58 -0.60 -6.45
N LEU A 138 14.46 0.32 -6.85
CA LEU A 138 15.22 0.26 -8.10
C LEU A 138 16.31 -0.83 -8.05
N ARG A 139 17.07 -0.92 -6.95
CA ARG A 139 18.16 -1.89 -6.79
C ARG A 139 17.66 -3.35 -6.81
N PHE A 140 16.44 -3.60 -6.35
CA PHE A 140 15.86 -4.95 -6.23
C PHE A 140 14.69 -5.19 -7.21
N GLN A 141 14.64 -4.50 -8.36
CA GLN A 141 13.59 -4.71 -9.38
C GLN A 141 13.48 -6.15 -9.90
N ASP A 142 14.59 -6.88 -9.97
CA ASP A 142 14.59 -8.31 -10.34
C ASP A 142 13.90 -9.22 -9.30
N THR A 143 13.78 -8.73 -8.07
CA THR A 143 13.26 -9.46 -6.91
C THR A 143 11.84 -8.98 -6.57
N ILE A 144 11.57 -7.69 -6.70
CA ILE A 144 10.29 -7.06 -6.37
C ILE A 144 9.35 -7.14 -7.58
N LEU A 145 8.25 -7.87 -7.45
CA LEU A 145 7.21 -7.99 -8.48
C LEU A 145 6.32 -6.76 -8.58
N GLY A 146 6.16 -6.03 -7.49
CA GLY A 146 5.33 -4.85 -7.45
C GLY A 146 5.07 -4.36 -6.04
N HIS A 147 4.58 -3.13 -5.98
CA HIS A 147 4.20 -2.48 -4.73
C HIS A 147 2.69 -2.30 -4.66
N LEU A 148 2.13 -2.48 -3.46
CA LEU A 148 0.68 -2.47 -3.23
C LEU A 148 0.36 -1.58 -2.01
N TYR A 149 -0.28 -0.43 -2.25
CA TYR A 149 -0.57 0.60 -1.23
C TYR A 149 -2.04 1.05 -1.26
N GLY A 150 -2.46 1.80 -0.24
CA GLY A 150 -3.81 2.37 -0.11
C GLY A 150 -3.80 3.87 0.23
N HIS A 151 -4.54 4.27 1.27
CA HIS A 151 -4.67 5.64 1.83
C HIS A 151 -5.41 6.66 0.96
N MET A 152 -5.11 6.71 -0.33
CA MET A 152 -5.66 7.73 -1.22
C MET A 152 -7.13 7.49 -1.59
N ASN A 153 -7.66 6.27 -1.36
CA ASN A 153 -9.01 5.84 -1.76
C ASN A 153 -9.28 6.02 -3.28
N LEU A 154 -8.23 5.95 -4.08
CA LEU A 154 -8.24 6.06 -5.54
C LEU A 154 -7.54 4.85 -6.14
N ASP A 155 -7.93 4.48 -7.35
CA ASP A 155 -7.32 3.41 -8.13
C ASP A 155 -6.37 4.01 -9.16
N PHE A 156 -5.06 3.89 -8.95
CA PHE A 156 -4.04 4.39 -9.86
C PHE A 156 -2.70 3.69 -9.63
N PHE A 157 -1.78 3.89 -10.58
CA PHE A 157 -0.38 3.49 -10.44
C PHE A 157 0.53 4.70 -10.54
N LEU A 158 1.66 4.63 -9.83
CA LEU A 158 2.74 5.60 -9.84
C LEU A 158 4.03 4.90 -10.26
N PHE A 159 4.99 5.69 -10.73
CA PHE A 159 6.33 5.22 -11.03
C PHE A 159 7.33 5.87 -10.08
N MET A 160 8.29 5.09 -9.60
CA MET A 160 9.51 5.60 -9.00
C MET A 160 10.61 5.45 -10.04
N GLU A 161 11.35 6.52 -10.29
CA GLU A 161 12.40 6.57 -11.30
C GLU A 161 13.77 6.92 -10.71
N GLU A 162 14.82 6.81 -11.52
CA GLU A 162 16.18 7.19 -11.11
C GLU A 162 16.27 8.66 -10.65
N ILE A 163 15.42 9.55 -11.20
CA ILE A 163 15.35 10.96 -10.79
C ILE A 163 14.90 11.14 -9.33
N ASP A 164 14.19 10.17 -8.78
CA ASP A 164 13.72 10.19 -7.39
C ASP A 164 14.83 9.83 -6.38
N LEU A 165 16.04 9.53 -6.86
CA LEU A 165 17.23 9.35 -6.02
C LEU A 165 17.85 10.67 -5.56
N ASP A 166 17.49 11.78 -6.20
CA ASP A 166 17.89 13.11 -5.78
C ASP A 166 16.93 13.64 -4.70
N ILE A 167 17.48 14.23 -3.64
CA ILE A 167 16.67 14.87 -2.59
C ILE A 167 16.10 16.18 -3.17
N ILE A 168 14.84 16.14 -3.55
CA ILE A 168 14.08 17.31 -3.99
C ILE A 168 13.70 18.14 -2.75
N PRO A 169 13.93 19.47 -2.73
CA PRO A 169 13.52 20.32 -1.61
C PRO A 169 12.01 20.25 -1.34
N ASP A 170 11.62 20.29 -0.06
CA ASP A 170 10.22 20.15 0.42
C ASP A 170 9.20 21.03 -0.32
N GLU A 171 9.58 22.24 -0.74
CA GLU A 171 8.69 23.18 -1.44
C GLU A 171 8.32 22.67 -2.86
N GLU A 172 9.27 22.05 -3.56
CA GLU A 172 9.04 21.44 -4.88
C GLU A 172 8.32 20.09 -4.75
N ALA A 173 8.63 19.32 -3.70
CA ALA A 173 7.98 18.04 -3.42
C ALA A 173 6.49 18.21 -3.03
N LYS A 174 6.15 19.20 -2.21
CA LYS A 174 4.77 19.52 -1.84
C LYS A 174 3.95 20.08 -3.00
N ALA A 175 4.58 20.80 -3.94
CA ALA A 175 3.93 21.25 -5.15
C ALA A 175 3.46 20.06 -6.04
N ARG A 176 4.17 18.92 -6.02
CA ARG A 176 3.76 17.71 -6.76
C ARG A 176 2.53 17.01 -6.17
N VAL A 177 2.23 17.19 -4.87
CA VAL A 177 1.19 16.43 -4.14
C VAL A 177 -0.04 17.26 -3.73
N ASN A 178 0.10 18.57 -3.48
CA ASN A 178 -0.96 19.41 -2.88
C ASN A 178 -2.23 19.61 -3.70
N ALA A 179 -2.29 19.13 -4.93
CA ALA A 179 -3.46 19.28 -5.74
C ALA A 179 -4.17 17.94 -5.85
N HIS A 180 -5.09 17.71 -4.91
CA HIS A 180 -6.15 16.72 -5.09
C HIS A 180 -7.00 17.03 -6.35
N GLU A 181 -6.95 18.29 -6.82
CA GLU A 181 -7.49 18.75 -8.11
C GLU A 181 -6.51 18.52 -9.29
N SER A 182 -5.21 18.27 -9.05
CA SER A 182 -4.18 17.99 -10.08
C SER A 182 -3.59 16.59 -10.04
N LEU A 183 -3.95 15.70 -9.10
CA LEU A 183 -3.39 14.34 -9.07
C LEU A 183 -3.61 13.65 -10.41
N TYR A 184 -4.81 13.83 -10.99
CA TYR A 184 -5.11 13.37 -12.35
C TYR A 184 -4.17 13.96 -13.41
N GLU A 185 -3.94 15.27 -13.38
CA GLU A 185 -3.05 15.95 -14.35
C GLU A 185 -1.59 15.52 -14.17
N THR A 186 -1.12 15.38 -12.94
CA THR A 186 0.22 14.88 -12.60
C THR A 186 0.40 13.45 -13.10
N LEU A 187 -0.56 12.56 -12.85
CA LEU A 187 -0.52 11.18 -13.32
C LEU A 187 -0.52 11.09 -14.85
N LEU A 188 -1.33 11.93 -15.52
CA LEU A 188 -1.32 12.01 -16.98
C LEU A 188 0.03 12.53 -17.50
N ALA A 189 0.61 13.53 -16.85
CA ALA A 189 1.91 14.07 -17.20
C ALA A 189 2.99 12.99 -17.03
N GLU A 190 3.07 12.33 -15.87
CA GLU A 190 4.01 11.23 -15.63
C GLU A 190 3.85 10.12 -16.67
N PHE A 191 2.62 9.67 -16.94
CA PHE A 191 2.35 8.65 -17.95
C PHE A 191 2.80 9.07 -19.36
N ALA A 192 2.62 10.35 -19.71
CA ALA A 192 3.05 10.88 -21.00
C ALA A 192 4.59 10.95 -21.15
N HIS A 193 5.33 11.04 -20.04
CA HIS A 193 6.79 11.06 -20.03
C HIS A 193 7.43 9.67 -19.98
N LEU A 194 6.63 8.61 -19.80
CA LEU A 194 7.15 7.25 -19.79
C LEU A 194 7.91 6.91 -21.09
N PRO A 195 9.02 6.15 -20.98
CA PRO A 195 9.74 5.66 -22.13
C PRO A 195 8.81 4.90 -23.08
N LYS A 196 8.98 5.10 -24.39
CA LYS A 196 8.22 4.32 -25.37
C LYS A 196 8.66 2.87 -25.32
N ALA A 197 7.79 1.93 -25.72
CA ALA A 197 8.12 0.50 -25.76
C ALA A 197 9.39 0.17 -26.58
N SER A 198 9.78 1.03 -27.53
CA SER A 198 11.04 0.94 -28.28
C SER A 198 12.30 1.25 -27.46
N GLU A 199 12.16 1.75 -26.24
CA GLU A 199 13.22 2.18 -25.32
C GLU A 199 13.31 1.25 -24.10
N GLU A 200 13.18 -0.06 -24.32
CA GLU A 200 13.12 -1.11 -23.29
C GLU A 200 14.20 -0.98 -22.19
N LYS A 201 15.43 -0.56 -22.54
CA LYS A 201 16.52 -0.33 -21.59
C LYS A 201 16.27 0.78 -20.56
N LYS A 202 15.33 1.69 -20.83
CA LYS A 202 14.93 2.74 -19.86
C LYS A 202 13.92 2.22 -18.83
N LEU A 203 13.33 1.04 -19.06
CA LEU A 203 12.41 0.42 -18.09
C LEU A 203 13.15 -0.14 -16.86
N ASP A 204 14.44 -0.45 -16.99
CA ASP A 204 15.32 -0.86 -15.88
C ASP A 204 15.48 0.24 -14.80
N GLY A 205 15.09 1.47 -15.12
CA GLY A 205 15.10 2.61 -14.20
C GLY A 205 13.75 2.90 -13.55
N LEU A 206 12.75 2.02 -13.70
CA LEU A 206 11.37 2.26 -13.26
C LEU A 206 10.87 1.17 -12.31
N ALA A 207 10.28 1.59 -11.20
CA ALA A 207 9.56 0.72 -10.29
C ALA A 207 8.08 1.12 -10.22
N VAL A 208 7.17 0.16 -10.40
CA VAL A 208 5.72 0.41 -10.44
C VAL A 208 5.11 0.26 -9.04
N VAL A 209 4.30 1.25 -8.66
CA VAL A 209 3.56 1.28 -7.40
C VAL A 209 2.07 1.30 -7.68
N ASN A 210 1.35 0.28 -7.23
CA ASN A 210 -0.12 0.24 -7.36
C ASN A 210 -0.75 0.79 -6.09
N VAL A 211 -1.66 1.73 -6.24
CA VAL A 211 -2.47 2.31 -5.18
C VAL A 211 -3.91 1.92 -5.43
N ALA A 212 -4.46 1.12 -4.50
CA ALA A 212 -5.82 0.61 -4.60
C ALA A 212 -6.79 1.45 -3.75
N PRO A 213 -8.08 1.51 -4.14
CA PRO A 213 -9.11 2.10 -3.30
C PRO A 213 -9.30 1.24 -2.03
N SER A 214 -9.77 1.86 -0.95
CA SER A 214 -10.08 1.10 0.27
C SER A 214 -11.21 0.11 0.00
N VAL A 215 -10.93 -1.18 0.19
CA VAL A 215 -11.94 -2.23 0.16
C VAL A 215 -12.50 -2.38 1.57
N VAL A 216 -13.72 -1.88 1.81
CA VAL A 216 -14.46 -2.21 3.03
C VAL A 216 -15.11 -3.58 2.81
N PRO A 217 -14.73 -4.64 3.54
CA PRO A 217 -15.44 -5.90 3.46
C PRO A 217 -16.89 -5.65 3.89
N ASN A 218 -17.86 -5.88 3.00
CA ASN A 218 -19.26 -5.81 3.37
C ASN A 218 -19.54 -6.93 4.41
N PRO A 219 -19.90 -6.60 5.67
CA PRO A 219 -20.10 -7.61 6.70
C PRO A 219 -21.39 -8.44 6.52
N GLY A 220 -22.21 -8.11 5.52
CA GLY A 220 -23.40 -8.89 5.17
C GLY A 220 -23.45 -9.23 3.69
N GLY A 221 -23.19 -10.50 3.34
CA GLY A 221 -23.57 -11.00 2.01
C GLY A 221 -22.69 -12.10 1.46
N ALA A 222 -22.73 -13.30 2.06
CA ALA A 222 -22.84 -14.48 1.22
C ALA A 222 -24.23 -14.40 0.56
N CYS A 223 -24.33 -13.72 -0.59
CA CYS A 223 -25.45 -13.98 -1.49
C CYS A 223 -25.22 -15.37 -2.07
N GLU A 224 -25.62 -16.40 -1.32
CA GLU A 224 -25.95 -17.66 -1.95
C GLU A 224 -27.06 -17.35 -2.96
N ALA A 225 -26.75 -17.54 -4.24
CA ALA A 225 -27.76 -17.63 -5.29
C ALA A 225 -28.56 -18.93 -5.09
N GLY A 226 -29.30 -19.02 -3.99
CA GLY A 226 -30.28 -20.05 -3.71
C GLY A 226 -31.63 -19.55 -4.16
N GLY A 227 -32.03 -19.93 -5.38
CA GLY A 227 -33.33 -19.58 -5.92
C GLY A 227 -34.47 -20.09 -5.02
N LYS A 228 -35.17 -19.15 -4.36
CA LYS A 228 -36.56 -19.32 -3.92
C LYS A 228 -37.28 -17.99 -4.06
N GLU A 229 -38.45 -18.06 -4.66
CA GLU A 229 -39.32 -16.97 -5.11
C GLU A 229 -39.60 -15.94 -3.99
N ALA A 230 -39.47 -14.67 -4.31
CA ALA A 230 -39.81 -13.56 -3.41
C ALA A 230 -41.34 -13.38 -3.36
N GLY A 231 -41.92 -13.63 -2.19
CA GLY A 231 -43.28 -13.18 -1.85
C GLY A 231 -43.31 -11.67 -1.55
N PRO A 232 -44.47 -11.00 -1.67
CA PRO A 232 -44.57 -9.54 -1.62
C PRO A 232 -44.35 -9.00 -0.19
N TRP A 233 -43.51 -7.96 -0.10
CA TRP A 233 -43.13 -7.25 1.11
C TRP A 233 -44.27 -6.30 1.56
N THR A 234 -44.65 -6.32 2.84
CA THR A 234 -45.50 -5.29 3.46
C THR A 234 -44.71 -4.55 4.55
N PRO A 235 -44.66 -3.21 4.54
CA PRO A 235 -43.85 -2.45 5.51
C PRO A 235 -44.66 -2.16 6.78
N GLU A 236 -44.17 -2.63 7.93
CA GLU A 236 -44.63 -2.16 9.23
C GLU A 236 -43.82 -0.94 9.69
N ARG A 237 -44.56 0.01 10.25
CA ARG A 237 -44.19 1.40 10.55
C ARG A 237 -43.76 1.50 12.01
N THR A 238 -42.53 1.95 12.28
CA THR A 238 -42.17 2.57 13.57
C THR A 238 -41.46 3.91 13.34
N GLN A 239 -41.81 4.84 14.22
CA GLN A 239 -41.73 6.28 14.04
C GLN A 239 -40.43 6.88 14.61
N GLY A 240 -39.94 7.93 13.96
CA GLY A 240 -39.46 9.16 14.61
C GLY A 240 -37.95 9.31 14.80
N GLY A 241 -37.32 10.13 13.95
CA GLY A 241 -35.97 10.69 14.22
C GLY A 241 -35.17 11.04 12.97
N GLN A 242 -35.54 12.15 12.32
CA GLN A 242 -34.99 12.76 11.08
C GLN A 242 -33.49 12.52 10.78
N GLU A 243 -33.21 11.87 9.65
CA GLU A 243 -31.96 11.97 8.91
C GLU A 243 -32.21 12.87 7.69
N GLN A 244 -31.52 14.00 7.61
CA GLN A 244 -31.60 14.90 6.46
C GLN A 244 -30.87 14.28 5.28
N ALA A 245 -31.64 13.94 4.24
CA ALA A 245 -31.15 13.50 2.95
C ALA A 245 -30.38 14.63 2.24
N LEU A 246 -29.11 14.38 1.90
CA LEU A 246 -28.49 14.99 0.73
C LEU A 246 -28.60 13.99 -0.42
N GLN A 247 -29.66 14.15 -1.20
CA GLN A 247 -29.82 13.54 -2.51
C GLN A 247 -28.79 14.14 -3.48
N GLY A 248 -28.08 13.27 -4.18
CA GLY A 248 -27.19 13.63 -5.27
C GLY A 248 -26.75 12.36 -6.00
N GLY A 249 -27.70 11.68 -6.63
CA GLY A 249 -27.43 10.51 -7.44
C GLY A 249 -26.80 10.88 -8.78
N ALA A 250 -25.83 10.06 -9.20
CA ALA A 250 -25.52 9.83 -10.61
C ALA A 250 -25.19 8.35 -10.76
N VAL A 251 -26.19 7.56 -11.17
CA VAL A 251 -26.00 6.22 -11.73
C VAL A 251 -25.52 6.44 -13.15
N GLN A 252 -24.28 6.09 -13.47
CA GLN A 252 -23.77 6.17 -14.82
C GLN A 252 -23.95 4.81 -15.49
N GLU A 253 -24.95 4.72 -16.38
CA GLU A 253 -25.14 3.61 -17.31
C GLU A 253 -23.91 3.50 -18.24
N PHE A 254 -23.35 2.29 -18.32
CA PHE A 254 -22.35 1.94 -19.32
C PHE A 254 -23.02 1.78 -20.68
N VAL A 255 -22.68 2.66 -21.63
CA VAL A 255 -23.05 2.52 -23.05
C VAL A 255 -21.95 1.70 -23.73
N GLU A 256 -22.29 0.49 -24.17
CA GLU A 256 -21.45 -0.34 -25.05
C GLU A 256 -21.27 0.35 -26.42
N MET A 257 -20.01 0.51 -26.86
CA MET A 257 -19.70 0.89 -28.23
C MET A 257 -19.59 -0.37 -29.11
N PRO A 258 -20.16 -0.39 -30.33
CA PRO A 258 -20.03 -1.51 -31.25
C PRO A 258 -18.66 -1.52 -31.95
N PRO A 259 -18.20 -2.69 -32.41
CA PRO A 259 -16.90 -2.82 -33.07
C PRO A 259 -16.92 -2.27 -34.50
N GLY A 260 -15.86 -1.56 -34.87
CA GLY A 260 -15.53 -1.15 -36.24
C GLY A 260 -14.13 -1.63 -36.61
#